data_AF-A0A1Q7B898-F1
#
_entry.id   AF-A0A1Q7B898-F1
#
_cell.length_a   1.000
_cell.length_b   1.000
_cell.length_c   1.000
_cell.angle_alpha   90.00
_cell.angle_beta   90.00
_cell.angle_gamma   90.00
#
_symmetry.space_group_name_H-M   'P 1'
#
loop_
_entity.id
_entity.type
_entity.pdbx_description
1 polymer ?
#
loop_
_entity_poly.entity_id
_entity_poly.type
_entity_poly.pdbx_seq_one_letter_code
_entity_poly.pdbx_strand_id
1 'polypeptide(L)'
;MALPEAQAEPVVEEGVCYALFAYDAGLAINLDESERRITALTQRAAIRHKRRAPRYFEYRPAPLRVTQEREALAVGAFRTAPSVEAVLYDFGAVSVTYQVPLAGPLAHLITLAEELYESAVLLADSRRWVEHLLATIAPAVTRPGLTDFVETYVIFEIGAFSPPCPPAEL
;
A
#
# COMPACT_ATOMS: atom_id res chain seq x y z
N MET A 1 48.95 -9.99 -3.24
CA MET A 1 47.58 -10.36 -2.85
C MET A 1 46.75 -9.11 -3.06
N ALA A 2 46.04 -9.01 -4.19
CA ALA A 2 45.24 -7.84 -4.50
C ALA A 2 44.04 -7.79 -3.53
N LEU A 3 43.79 -6.63 -2.91
CA LEU A 3 42.53 -6.38 -2.23
C LEU A 3 41.40 -6.57 -3.26
N PRO A 4 40.29 -7.24 -2.93
CA PRO A 4 39.15 -7.28 -3.84
C PRO A 4 38.78 -5.83 -4.18
N GLU A 5 38.65 -5.53 -5.48
CA GLU A 5 38.15 -4.24 -5.93
C GLU A 5 36.83 -3.98 -5.21
N ALA A 6 36.71 -2.83 -4.54
CA ALA A 6 35.47 -2.42 -3.93
C ALA A 6 34.44 -2.26 -5.06
N GLN A 7 33.59 -3.27 -5.24
CA GLN A 7 32.47 -3.23 -6.18
C GLN A 7 31.67 -1.96 -5.85
N ALA A 8 31.49 -1.07 -6.83
CA ALA A 8 30.71 0.14 -6.62
C ALA A 8 29.31 -0.25 -6.15
N GLU A 9 28.80 0.42 -5.12
CA GLU A 9 27.47 0.15 -4.57
C GLU A 9 26.42 0.27 -5.69
N PRO A 10 25.55 -0.74 -5.88
CA PRO A 10 24.54 -0.68 -6.92
C PRO A 10 23.56 0.47 -6.64
N VAL A 11 23.18 1.18 -7.70
CA VAL A 11 22.21 2.26 -7.67
C VAL A 11 20.88 1.72 -8.19
N VAL A 12 19.78 1.95 -7.48
CA VAL A 12 18.42 1.66 -7.97
C VAL A 12 18.08 2.66 -9.07
N GLU A 13 17.87 2.19 -10.30
CA GLU A 13 17.36 3.02 -11.40
C GLU A 13 15.84 3.05 -11.42
N GLU A 14 15.21 1.90 -11.16
CA GLU A 14 13.77 1.73 -11.11
C GLU A 14 13.41 0.86 -9.91
N GLY A 15 12.63 1.41 -8.99
CA GLY A 15 12.08 0.66 -7.87
C GLY A 15 10.88 1.34 -7.25
N VAL A 16 10.15 0.57 -6.45
CA VAL A 16 9.00 1.04 -5.68
C VAL A 16 9.04 0.38 -4.31
N CYS A 17 8.86 1.17 -3.26
CA CYS A 17 8.53 0.66 -1.93
C CYS A 17 7.02 0.71 -1.73
N TYR A 18 6.44 -0.39 -1.27
CA TYR A 18 5.04 -0.48 -0.86
C TYR A 18 5.00 -0.49 0.66
N ALA A 19 4.37 0.52 1.25
CA ALA A 19 4.06 0.56 2.68
C ALA A 19 2.59 0.18 2.87
N LEU A 20 2.34 -0.95 3.53
CA LEU A 20 1.01 -1.53 3.72
C LEU A 20 0.59 -1.47 5.18
N PHE A 21 -0.69 -1.19 5.40
CA PHE A 21 -1.35 -1.13 6.69
C PHE A 21 -2.59 -2.02 6.65
N ALA A 22 -2.59 -3.10 7.40
CA ALA A 22 -3.70 -4.04 7.48
C ALA A 22 -4.53 -3.78 8.74
N TYR A 23 -5.82 -3.55 8.53
CA TYR A 23 -6.80 -3.25 9.55
C TYR A 23 -7.82 -4.37 9.66
N ASP A 24 -8.22 -4.67 10.89
CA ASP A 24 -9.44 -5.42 11.19
C ASP A 24 -10.59 -4.43 11.37
N ALA A 25 -11.57 -4.49 10.47
CA ALA A 25 -12.66 -3.52 10.37
C ALA A 25 -14.04 -4.06 10.79
N GLY A 26 -14.12 -5.36 11.09
CA GLY A 26 -15.36 -6.03 11.47
C GLY A 26 -15.31 -7.53 11.18
N LEU A 27 -16.39 -8.23 11.49
CA LEU A 27 -16.43 -9.70 11.31
C LEU A 27 -16.49 -10.12 9.84
N ALA A 28 -17.22 -9.36 9.02
CA ALA A 28 -17.36 -9.64 7.59
C ALA A 28 -17.78 -8.38 6.82
N ILE A 29 -17.40 -8.29 5.56
CA ILE A 29 -17.77 -7.20 4.66
C ILE A 29 -18.47 -7.79 3.43
N ASN A 30 -19.70 -7.34 3.16
CA ASN A 30 -20.38 -7.63 1.90
C ASN A 30 -19.75 -6.77 0.79
N LEU A 31 -18.88 -7.38 -0.01
CA LEU A 31 -18.11 -6.67 -1.04
C LEU A 31 -18.99 -6.07 -2.16
N ASP A 32 -20.02 -6.80 -2.61
CA ASP A 32 -20.94 -6.32 -3.66
C ASP A 32 -21.78 -5.12 -3.21
N GLU A 33 -22.24 -5.12 -1.95
CA GLU A 33 -22.96 -3.98 -1.37
C GLU A 33 -22.00 -2.80 -1.10
N SER A 34 -20.77 -3.08 -0.69
CA SER A 34 -19.73 -2.07 -0.49
C SER A 34 -19.39 -1.36 -1.80
N GLU A 35 -19.19 -2.10 -2.89
CA GLU A 35 -18.92 -1.55 -4.22
C GLU A 35 -20.05 -0.62 -4.69
N ARG A 36 -21.31 -1.06 -4.52
CA ARG A 36 -22.50 -0.26 -4.86
C ARG A 36 -22.54 1.05 -4.09
N ARG A 37 -22.25 1.02 -2.79
CA ARG A 37 -22.24 2.21 -1.92
C ARG A 37 -21.13 3.18 -2.26
N ILE A 38 -19.91 2.66 -2.45
CA ILE A 38 -18.76 3.47 -2.84
C ILE A 38 -19.03 4.13 -4.19
N THR A 39 -19.54 3.39 -5.18
CA THR A 39 -19.87 3.91 -6.51
C THR A 39 -20.95 5.01 -6.45
N ALA A 40 -22.02 4.79 -5.69
CA ALA A 40 -23.11 5.76 -5.56
C ALA A 40 -22.65 7.11 -4.95
N LEU A 41 -21.68 7.07 -4.02
CA LEU A 41 -21.08 8.26 -3.42
C LEU A 41 -20.01 8.89 -4.31
N THR A 42 -19.21 8.10 -5.04
CA THR A 42 -18.11 8.57 -5.91
C THR A 42 -18.56 9.05 -7.28
N GLN A 43 -19.76 8.69 -7.76
CA GLN A 43 -20.39 9.41 -8.87
C GLN A 43 -20.59 10.91 -8.57
N ARG A 44 -20.51 11.33 -7.30
CA ARG A 44 -20.49 12.75 -6.88
C ARG A 44 -19.07 13.30 -6.61
N ALA A 45 -18.05 12.45 -6.48
CA ALA A 45 -16.65 12.81 -6.24
C ALA A 45 -15.71 11.78 -6.90
N ALA A 46 -15.01 12.17 -7.97
CA ALA A 46 -14.34 11.26 -8.90
C ALA A 46 -13.29 10.33 -8.22
N ILE A 47 -13.64 9.05 -8.11
CA ILE A 47 -12.70 7.96 -7.78
C ILE A 47 -12.59 7.05 -9.02
N ARG A 48 -11.37 6.80 -9.48
CA ARG A 48 -11.09 5.91 -10.61
C ARG A 48 -10.84 4.49 -10.11
N HIS A 49 -11.74 3.58 -10.43
CA HIS A 49 -11.59 2.15 -10.14
C HIS A 49 -10.58 1.51 -11.12
N LYS A 50 -9.47 0.94 -10.63
CA LYS A 50 -8.49 0.21 -11.47
C LYS A 50 -8.51 -1.31 -11.20
N ARG A 51 -8.97 -2.01 -12.25
CA ARG A 51 -8.69 -3.38 -12.74
C ARG A 51 -8.71 -4.61 -11.79
N ARG A 52 -9.40 -5.65 -12.29
CA ARG A 52 -9.48 -7.05 -11.81
C ARG A 52 -8.11 -7.74 -11.71
N ALA A 53 -7.94 -8.55 -10.66
CA ALA A 53 -6.76 -9.39 -10.43
C ALA A 53 -6.54 -10.46 -11.54
N PRO A 54 -5.29 -10.95 -11.73
CA PRO A 54 -4.98 -12.05 -12.65
C PRO A 54 -5.76 -13.35 -12.34
N ARG A 55 -6.10 -14.13 -13.37
CA ARG A 55 -7.00 -15.32 -13.29
C ARG A 55 -6.51 -16.48 -12.42
N TYR A 56 -5.26 -16.48 -11.95
CA TYR A 56 -4.67 -17.62 -11.23
C TYR A 56 -4.84 -17.58 -9.70
N PHE A 57 -5.33 -16.47 -9.13
CA PHE A 57 -5.75 -16.35 -7.72
C PHE A 57 -7.25 -15.98 -7.67
N GLU A 58 -8.14 -16.96 -7.87
CA GLU A 58 -9.58 -16.73 -7.66
C GLU A 58 -9.91 -16.78 -6.16
N TYR A 59 -9.61 -15.70 -5.43
CA TYR A 59 -10.30 -15.42 -4.17
C TYR A 59 -11.80 -15.32 -4.48
N ARG A 60 -12.63 -16.07 -3.76
CA ARG A 60 -14.09 -16.02 -3.88
C ARG A 60 -14.69 -15.62 -2.54
N PRO A 61 -15.33 -14.44 -2.46
CA PRO A 61 -15.45 -13.40 -3.49
C PRO A 61 -14.11 -12.70 -3.78
N ALA A 62 -14.01 -12.03 -4.93
CA ALA A 62 -12.81 -11.26 -5.27
C ALA A 62 -12.72 -10.02 -4.37
N PRO A 63 -11.55 -9.72 -3.77
CA PRO A 63 -11.36 -8.54 -2.94
C PRO A 63 -11.70 -7.25 -3.71
N LEU A 64 -12.36 -6.32 -3.03
CA LEU A 64 -12.78 -5.04 -3.60
C LEU A 64 -11.63 -4.03 -3.49
N ARG A 65 -11.20 -3.45 -4.62
CA ARG A 65 -10.14 -2.43 -4.66
C ARG A 65 -10.72 -1.04 -4.79
N VAL A 66 -10.18 -0.10 -4.02
CA VAL A 66 -10.57 1.31 -4.02
C VAL A 66 -9.30 2.14 -4.11
N THR A 67 -9.14 2.93 -5.17
CA THR A 67 -7.99 3.82 -5.33
C THR A 67 -8.44 5.26 -5.19
N GLN A 68 -7.74 6.07 -4.40
CA GLN A 68 -8.01 7.49 -4.27
C GLN A 68 -6.79 8.31 -4.67
N GLU A 69 -6.97 9.23 -5.63
CA GLU A 69 -5.97 10.27 -5.93
C GLU A 69 -5.91 11.26 -4.77
N ARG A 70 -4.70 11.63 -4.34
CA ARG A 70 -4.48 12.54 -3.21
C ARG A 70 -3.08 13.14 -3.22
N GLU A 71 -2.83 14.11 -2.35
CA GLU A 71 -1.50 14.70 -2.24
C GLU A 71 -0.46 13.68 -1.76
N ALA A 72 0.75 13.79 -2.32
CA ALA A 72 1.91 13.01 -1.91
C ALA A 72 2.34 13.35 -0.47
N LEU A 73 2.33 12.35 0.41
CA LEU A 73 2.74 12.48 1.80
C LEU A 73 4.27 12.42 1.91
N ALA A 74 4.84 13.20 2.82
CA ALA A 74 6.26 13.15 3.13
C ALA A 74 6.56 11.97 4.08
N VAL A 75 7.66 11.28 3.81
CA VAL A 75 8.21 10.16 4.61
C VAL A 75 9.72 10.40 4.69
N GLY A 76 10.17 11.16 5.69
CA GLY A 76 11.54 11.67 5.74
C GLY A 76 11.89 12.50 4.49
N ALA A 77 12.97 12.11 3.81
CA ALA A 77 13.39 12.68 2.53
C ALA A 77 12.59 12.17 1.31
N PHE A 78 11.72 11.17 1.50
CA PHE A 78 10.95 10.53 0.45
C PHE A 78 9.52 11.06 0.40
N ARG A 79 8.81 10.75 -0.69
CA ARG A 79 7.39 11.07 -0.84
C ARG A 79 6.62 9.91 -1.43
N THR A 80 5.38 9.73 -0.99
CA THR A 80 4.48 8.76 -1.60
C THR A 80 4.08 9.22 -3.00
N ALA A 81 3.65 8.29 -3.85
CA ALA A 81 2.88 8.59 -5.04
C ALA A 81 1.60 9.37 -4.66
N PRO A 82 1.05 10.21 -5.56
CA PRO A 82 -0.16 11.00 -5.32
C PRO A 82 -1.45 10.16 -5.41
N SER A 83 -1.41 8.95 -4.85
CA SER A 83 -2.52 8.02 -4.79
C SER A 83 -2.33 7.02 -3.66
N VAL A 84 -3.44 6.53 -3.11
CA VAL A 84 -3.46 5.45 -2.13
C VAL A 84 -4.46 4.39 -2.57
N GLU A 85 -4.17 3.12 -2.30
CA GLU A 85 -5.05 1.98 -2.60
C GLU A 85 -5.52 1.31 -1.32
N ALA A 86 -6.81 0.96 -1.26
CA ALA A 86 -7.41 0.12 -0.24
C ALA A 86 -7.95 -1.15 -0.90
N VAL A 87 -7.70 -2.29 -0.27
CA VAL A 87 -8.27 -3.58 -0.65
C VAL A 87 -9.10 -4.11 0.50
N LEU A 88 -10.39 -4.28 0.27
CA LEU A 88 -11.35 -4.81 1.23
C LEU A 88 -11.54 -6.31 0.98
N TYR A 89 -11.51 -7.07 2.07
CA TYR A 89 -11.72 -8.52 2.06
C TYR A 89 -13.04 -8.86 2.75
N ASP A 90 -13.69 -9.92 2.30
CA ASP A 90 -15.00 -10.35 2.79
C ASP A 90 -14.98 -10.82 4.25
N PHE A 91 -13.83 -11.31 4.70
CA PHE A 91 -13.58 -11.68 6.10
C PHE A 91 -13.28 -10.49 7.03
N GLY A 92 -13.53 -9.25 6.59
CA GLY A 92 -13.49 -8.08 7.48
C GLY A 92 -12.19 -7.28 7.49
N ALA A 93 -11.17 -7.72 6.75
CA ALA A 93 -9.91 -6.98 6.67
C ALA A 93 -9.94 -5.88 5.61
N VAL A 94 -9.19 -4.80 5.88
CA VAL A 94 -8.91 -3.72 4.93
C VAL A 94 -7.41 -3.50 4.89
N SER A 95 -6.79 -3.62 3.72
CA SER A 95 -5.37 -3.31 3.51
C SER A 95 -5.25 -1.97 2.79
N VAL A 96 -4.52 -1.02 3.36
CA VAL A 96 -4.16 0.25 2.73
C VAL A 96 -2.72 0.19 2.26
N THR A 97 -2.44 0.61 1.02
CA THR A 97 -1.11 0.59 0.41
C THR A 97 -0.74 1.98 -0.11
N TYR A 98 0.43 2.45 0.32
CA TYR A 98 1.13 3.60 -0.27
C TYR A 98 2.30 3.10 -1.10
N GLN A 99 2.54 3.76 -2.23
CA GLN A 99 3.73 3.54 -3.05
C GLN A 99 4.70 4.70 -2.82
N VAL A 100 5.99 4.40 -2.67
CA VAL A 100 7.07 5.38 -2.61
C VAL A 100 8.04 5.04 -3.75
N PRO A 101 8.10 5.86 -4.82
CA PRO A 101 9.05 5.64 -5.91
C PRO A 101 10.50 5.68 -5.39
N LEU A 102 11.33 4.76 -5.86
CA LEU A 102 12.72 4.61 -5.46
C LEU A 102 13.64 4.85 -6.65
N ALA A 103 14.64 5.70 -6.43
CA ALA A 103 15.80 5.84 -7.29
C ALA A 103 16.98 6.33 -6.44
N GLY A 104 18.20 5.95 -6.82
CA GLY A 104 19.43 6.35 -6.14
C GLY A 104 20.13 5.21 -5.40
N PRO A 105 21.11 5.54 -4.53
CA PRO A 105 21.92 4.55 -3.81
C PRO A 105 21.10 3.47 -3.09
N LEU A 106 21.57 2.22 -3.09
CA LEU A 106 20.89 1.12 -2.40
C LEU A 106 20.71 1.41 -0.89
N ALA A 107 21.66 2.10 -0.26
CA ALA A 107 21.56 2.57 1.12
C ALA A 107 20.27 3.38 1.42
N HIS A 108 19.65 4.02 0.43
CA HIS A 108 18.37 4.71 0.61
C HIS A 108 17.24 3.77 1.06
N LEU A 109 17.33 2.46 0.79
CA LEU A 109 16.33 1.49 1.26
C LEU A 109 16.35 1.39 2.78
N ILE A 110 17.54 1.45 3.40
CA ILE A 110 17.69 1.44 4.86
C ILE A 110 17.08 2.71 5.44
N THR A 111 17.44 3.87 4.90
CA THR A 111 16.88 5.17 5.34
C THR A 111 15.36 5.19 5.20
N LEU A 112 14.81 4.71 4.08
CA LEU A 112 13.36 4.65 3.92
C LEU A 112 12.70 3.65 4.88
N ALA A 113 13.32 2.49 5.14
CA ALA A 113 12.81 1.53 6.10
C ALA A 113 12.71 2.12 7.52
N GLU A 114 13.72 2.90 7.93
CA GLU A 114 13.72 3.63 9.20
C GLU A 114 12.59 4.67 9.27
N GLU A 115 12.40 5.46 8.20
CA GLU A 115 11.34 6.48 8.13
C GLU A 115 9.92 5.88 8.08
N LEU A 116 9.79 4.65 7.57
CA LEU A 116 8.53 3.91 7.52
C LEU A 116 8.21 3.18 8.82
N TYR A 117 9.23 2.82 9.61
CA TYR A 117 9.05 2.14 10.89
C TYR A 117 8.24 3.02 11.84
N GLU A 118 7.05 2.56 12.21
CA GLU A 118 6.09 3.30 13.04
C GLU A 118 5.74 4.71 12.50
N SER A 119 5.73 4.89 11.18
CA SER A 119 5.45 6.19 10.55
C SER A 119 4.09 6.77 10.96
N ALA A 120 4.10 7.74 11.88
CA ALA A 120 2.89 8.35 12.42
C ALA A 120 2.05 9.05 11.36
N VAL A 121 2.68 9.63 10.33
CA VAL A 121 1.99 10.32 9.22
C VAL A 121 1.16 9.32 8.42
N LEU A 122 1.78 8.22 7.99
CA LEU A 122 1.08 7.20 7.19
C LEU A 122 0.05 6.44 8.02
N LEU A 123 0.34 6.15 9.29
CA LEU A 123 -0.60 5.50 10.22
C LEU A 123 -1.85 6.35 10.45
N ALA A 124 -1.68 7.64 10.76
CA ALA A 124 -2.81 8.55 10.98
C ALA A 124 -3.64 8.71 9.70
N ASP A 125 -2.97 8.85 8.56
CA ASP A 125 -3.63 9.03 7.28
C ASP A 125 -4.41 7.80 6.80
N SER A 126 -3.80 6.62 6.90
CA SER A 126 -4.45 5.34 6.53
C SER A 126 -5.61 5.02 7.45
N ARG A 127 -5.46 5.21 8.77
CA ARG A 127 -6.55 5.03 9.73
C ARG A 127 -7.74 5.93 9.41
N ARG A 128 -7.50 7.23 9.22
CA ARG A 128 -8.55 8.19 8.85
C ARG A 128 -9.26 7.78 7.57
N TRP A 129 -8.53 7.28 6.59
CA TRP A 129 -9.12 6.85 5.33
C TRP A 129 -9.98 5.60 5.49
N VAL A 130 -9.51 4.59 6.24
CA VAL A 130 -10.29 3.38 6.56
C VAL A 130 -11.54 3.73 7.35
N GLU A 131 -11.46 4.61 8.34
CA GLU A 131 -12.63 5.10 9.08
C GLU A 131 -13.68 5.73 8.15
N HIS A 132 -13.24 6.55 7.19
CA HIS A 132 -14.14 7.14 6.20
C HIS A 132 -14.75 6.11 5.24
N LEU A 133 -13.95 5.13 4.78
CA LEU A 133 -14.46 4.01 3.97
C LEU A 133 -15.49 3.20 4.76
N LEU A 134 -15.20 2.86 6.02
CA LEU A 134 -16.10 2.10 6.88
C LEU A 134 -17.39 2.85 7.18
N ALA A 135 -17.32 4.15 7.42
CA ALA A 135 -18.53 4.97 7.56
C ALA A 135 -19.40 4.92 6.29
N THR A 136 -18.77 4.93 5.11
CA THR A 136 -19.45 4.82 3.81
C THR A 136 -20.13 3.46 3.62
N ILE A 137 -19.45 2.38 4.00
CA ILE A 137 -19.93 1.01 3.78
C ILE A 137 -20.59 0.39 5.02
N ALA A 138 -20.82 1.14 6.10
CA ALA A 138 -21.24 0.58 7.40
C ALA A 138 -22.41 -0.43 7.32
N PRO A 139 -23.46 -0.23 6.50
CA PRO A 139 -24.55 -1.21 6.38
C PRO A 139 -24.16 -2.53 5.70
N ALA A 140 -23.01 -2.57 5.02
CA ALA A 140 -22.42 -3.76 4.41
C ALA A 140 -21.48 -4.52 5.35
N VAL A 141 -21.20 -4.00 6.55
CA VAL A 141 -20.24 -4.57 7.51
C VAL A 141 -20.99 -5.27 8.63
N THR A 142 -20.65 -6.53 8.88
CA THR A 142 -21.16 -7.30 10.02
C THR A 142 -20.31 -7.01 11.25
N ARG A 143 -20.94 -6.52 12.33
CA ARG A 143 -20.24 -6.09 13.56
C ARG A 143 -19.10 -5.11 13.24
N PRO A 144 -19.41 -3.91 12.69
CA PRO A 144 -18.39 -2.93 12.36
C PRO A 144 -17.63 -2.50 13.61
N GLY A 145 -16.31 -2.44 13.50
CA GLY A 145 -15.42 -2.00 14.56
C GLY A 145 -13.98 -2.01 14.07
N LEU A 146 -13.34 -0.85 14.08
CA LEU A 146 -11.94 -0.73 13.69
C LEU A 146 -11.07 -0.95 14.94
N THR A 147 -10.33 -2.05 14.97
CA THR A 147 -9.43 -2.35 16.09
C THR A 147 -8.27 -1.34 16.14
N ASP A 148 -7.73 -1.07 17.33
CA ASP A 148 -6.58 -0.17 17.49
C ASP A 148 -5.29 -0.75 16.89
N PHE A 149 -5.15 -2.08 16.98
CA PHE A 149 -4.07 -2.84 16.36
C PHE A 149 -4.10 -2.72 14.83
N VAL A 150 -2.93 -2.44 14.26
CA VAL A 150 -2.68 -2.38 12.82
C VAL A 150 -1.41 -3.15 12.55
N GLU A 151 -1.44 -4.01 11.54
CA GLU A 151 -0.25 -4.73 11.09
C GLU A 151 0.38 -3.97 9.92
N THR A 152 1.70 -3.78 9.97
CA THR A 152 2.43 -3.00 8.97
C THR A 152 3.41 -3.88 8.20
N TYR A 153 3.48 -3.66 6.90
CA TYR A 153 4.40 -4.36 6.01
C TYR A 153 5.11 -3.35 5.10
N VAL A 154 6.38 -3.60 4.81
CA VAL A 154 7.16 -2.84 3.86
C VAL A 154 7.74 -3.81 2.84
N ILE A 155 7.46 -3.58 1.56
CA ILE A 155 7.93 -4.42 0.45
C ILE A 155 8.72 -3.54 -0.49
N PHE A 156 9.97 -3.91 -0.74
CA PHE A 156 10.81 -3.27 -1.76
C PHE A 156 10.77 -4.09 -3.04
N GLU A 157 10.29 -3.48 -4.12
CA GLU A 157 10.35 -4.02 -5.47
C GLU A 157 11.42 -3.24 -6.24
N ILE A 158 12.49 -3.92 -6.65
CA ILE A 158 13.54 -3.33 -7.48
C ILE A 158 13.43 -3.90 -8.89
N GLY A 159 13.17 -3.02 -9.86
CA GLY A 159 13.08 -3.36 -11.28
C GLY A 159 14.43 -3.37 -11.97
N ALA A 160 15.33 -2.44 -11.61
CA ALA A 160 16.66 -2.33 -12.22
C ALA A 160 17.72 -1.69 -11.31
N PHE A 161 18.96 -2.16 -11.46
CA PHE A 161 20.16 -1.60 -10.85
C PHE A 161 21.14 -1.05 -11.90
N SER A 162 21.97 -0.09 -11.49
CA SER A 162 23.12 0.43 -12.23
C SER A 162 24.39 0.37 -11.38
N PRO A 163 25.43 -0.38 -11.79
CA PRO A 163 25.40 -1.36 -12.88
C PRO A 163 24.37 -2.49 -12.59
N PRO A 164 23.92 -3.24 -13.63
CA PRO A 164 23.03 -4.38 -13.43
C PRO A 164 23.62 -5.38 -12.43
N CYS A 165 22.88 -5.63 -11.35
CA CYS A 165 23.28 -6.50 -10.25
C CYS A 165 22.24 -7.62 -10.07
N PRO A 166 22.61 -8.91 -10.15
CA PRO A 166 21.68 -10.00 -9.90
C PRO A 166 21.37 -10.14 -8.39
N PRO A 167 20.21 -10.68 -8.00
CA PRO A 167 19.82 -10.80 -6.59
C PRO A 167 20.79 -11.58 -5.70
N ALA A 168 21.62 -12.46 -6.26
CA ALA A 168 22.62 -13.23 -5.51
C ALA A 168 23.86 -12.40 -5.11
N GLU A 169 24.01 -11.20 -5.66
CA GLU A 169 25.14 -10.29 -5.45
C GLU A 169 24.74 -9.04 -4.63
N LEU A 170 23.50 -8.98 -4.14
CA LEU A 170 22.98 -7.94 -3.25
C LEU A 170 23.32 -8.20 -1.78
#